data_AF-A0AAX1KG89-F1
#
_entry.id   AF-A0AAX1KG89-F1
#
_cell.length_a   1.000
_cell.length_b   1.000
_cell.length_c   1.000
_cell.angle_alpha   90.00
_cell.angle_beta   90.00
_cell.angle_gamma   90.00
#
_symmetry.space_group_name_H-M   'P 1'
#
loop_
_entity.id
_entity.type
_entity.pdbx_description
1 polymer ?
#
loop_
_entity_poly.entity_id
_entity_poly.type
_entity_poly.pdbx_seq_one_letter_code
_entity_poly.pdbx_strand_id
1 'polypeptide(L)' 'MKLEDVRYSIPTDILTATIEAMRDLKAYYENDACALAWINGKQASELAQARLESAEVATGLYGFYGAL' A
#
# COMPACT_ATOMS: atom_id res chain seq x y z
N MET A 1 20.30 10.69 -7.97
CA MET A 1 19.54 11.88 -8.40
C MET A 1 19.94 13.01 -7.48
N LYS A 2 20.41 14.15 -7.99
CA LYS A 2 20.75 15.27 -7.10
C LYS A 2 19.44 15.94 -6.68
N LEU A 3 19.33 16.44 -5.44
CA LEU A 3 18.15 17.18 -4.97
C LEU A 3 17.79 18.36 -5.87
N GLU A 4 18.80 18.89 -6.56
CA GLU A 4 18.77 19.94 -7.58
C GLU A 4 17.91 19.58 -8.82
N ASP A 5 17.66 18.29 -9.08
CA ASP A 5 16.89 17.79 -10.23
C ASP A 5 15.37 17.69 -9.97
N VAL A 6 14.92 17.92 -8.72
CA VAL A 6 13.51 17.80 -8.32
C VAL A 6 12.80 19.13 -8.53
N ARG A 7 12.04 19.28 -9.62
CA ARG A 7 11.31 20.53 -9.93
C ARG A 7 10.23 20.90 -8.90
N TYR A 8 9.73 19.91 -8.14
CA TYR A 8 8.71 20.11 -7.11
C TYR A 8 8.99 19.15 -5.95
N SER A 9 9.46 19.66 -4.82
CA SER A 9 9.55 18.86 -3.60
C SER A 9 8.15 18.60 -3.07
N ILE A 10 7.90 17.36 -2.63
CA ILE A 10 6.67 17.05 -1.89
C ILE A 10 6.84 17.68 -0.49
N PRO A 11 5.88 18.50 -0.02
CA PRO A 11 5.89 18.97 1.36
C PRO A 11 5.97 17.79 2.34
N THR A 12 6.84 17.90 3.35
CA THR A 12 7.16 16.79 4.27
C THR A 12 5.95 16.29 5.05
N ASP A 13 5.03 17.18 5.39
CA ASP A 13 3.74 16.88 6.01
C ASP A 13 2.86 16.02 5.10
N ILE A 14 2.74 16.40 3.82
CA ILE A 14 2.00 15.64 2.82
C ILE A 14 2.65 14.28 2.59
N LEU A 15 3.99 14.23 2.48
CA LEU A 15 4.73 12.98 2.30
C LEU A 15 4.49 12.03 3.48
N THR A 16 4.59 12.54 4.71
CA THR A 16 4.38 11.75 5.94
C THR A 16 2.96 11.20 6.01
N ALA A 17 1.95 12.04 5.80
CA ALA A 17 0.55 11.61 5.79
C ALA A 17 0.27 10.58 4.69
N THR A 18 0.94 10.72 3.55
CA THR A 18 0.81 9.79 2.42
C THR A 18 1.46 8.43 2.74
N ILE A 19 2.61 8.40 3.40
CA ILE A 19 3.28 7.18 3.89
C ILE A 19 2.39 6.46 4.91
N GLU A 20 1.84 7.19 5.88
CA GLU A 20 0.93 6.64 6.89
C GLU A 20 -0.33 6.05 6.26
N ALA A 21 -0.96 6.78 5.33
CA ALA A 21 -2.14 6.31 4.61
C ALA A 21 -1.86 5.03 3.80
N MET A 22 -0.68 4.89 3.19
CA MET A 22 -0.30 3.66 2.48
C MET A 22 -0.09 2.48 3.41
N ARG A 23 0.52 2.70 4.59
CA ARG A 23 0.67 1.66 5.60
C ARG A 23 -0.70 1.18 6.09
N ASP A 24 -1.61 2.11 6.33
CA ASP A 24 -2.96 1.78 6.80
C ASP A 24 -3.77 1.07 5.69
N LEU A 25 -3.59 1.47 4.42
CA LEU A 25 -4.18 0.82 3.26
C LEU A 25 -3.68 -0.62 3.08
N LYS A 26 -2.38 -0.87 3.32
CA LYS A 26 -1.83 -2.23 3.34
C LYS A 26 -2.57 -3.11 4.37
N ALA A 27 -2.66 -2.62 5.61
CA ALA A 27 -3.32 -3.36 6.69
C ALA A 27 -4.80 -3.63 6.37
N TYR A 28 -5.47 -2.67 5.71
CA TYR A 28 -6.84 -2.85 5.22
C TYR A 28 -6.94 -4.02 4.24
N TYR A 29 -6.07 -4.08 3.24
CA TYR A 29 -6.09 -5.17 2.25
C TYR A 29 -5.72 -6.54 2.84
N GLU A 30 -4.78 -6.59 3.78
CA GLU A 30 -4.43 -7.84 4.49
C GLU A 30 -5.62 -8.37 5.32
N ASN A 31 -6.32 -7.46 6.01
CA ASN A 31 -7.51 -7.82 6.77
C ASN A 31 -8.66 -8.28 5.87
N ASP A 32 -8.88 -7.60 4.73
CA ASP A 32 -9.92 -7.98 3.76
C ASP A 32 -9.61 -9.36 3.15
N ALA A 33 -8.35 -9.61 2.77
CA ALA A 33 -7.91 -10.93 2.30
C ALA A 33 -8.16 -12.04 3.34
N CYS A 34 -7.87 -11.77 4.61
CA CYS A 34 -8.10 -12.71 5.71
C CYS A 34 -9.60 -13.00 5.89
N ALA A 35 -10.45 -11.97 5.87
CA ALA A 35 -11.89 -12.13 5.97
C ALA A 35 -12.46 -12.93 4.78
N LEU A 36 -11.98 -12.66 3.56
CA LEU A 36 -12.38 -13.37 2.35
C LEU A 36 -11.92 -14.82 2.33
N ALA A 37 -10.74 -15.13 2.88
CA ALA A 37 -10.25 -16.50 2.98
C ALA A 37 -11.18 -17.40 3.82
N TRP A 38 -11.94 -16.82 4.75
CA TRP A 38 -12.90 -17.57 5.58
C TRP A 38 -14.22 -17.85 4.87
N ILE A 39 -14.47 -17.19 3.74
CA ILE A 39 -15.64 -17.45 2.90
C ILE A 39 -15.27 -18.57 1.95
N ASN A 40 -15.94 -19.71 2.09
CA ASN A 40 -15.68 -20.85 1.23
C ASN A 40 -16.28 -20.59 -0.18
N GLY A 41 -15.43 -20.33 -1.16
CA GLY A 41 -15.87 -20.06 -2.53
C GLY A 41 -14.74 -19.60 -3.45
N LYS A 42 -14.78 -20.02 -4.71
CA LYS A 42 -13.75 -19.69 -5.72
C LYS A 42 -13.59 -18.17 -5.90
N GLN A 43 -14.70 -17.44 -6.01
CA GLN A 43 -14.69 -15.99 -6.16
C GLN A 43 -14.09 -15.27 -4.93
N ALA A 44 -14.39 -15.77 -3.73
CA ALA A 44 -13.83 -15.21 -2.49
C ALA A 44 -12.32 -15.45 -2.42
N SER A 45 -11.85 -16.65 -2.83
CA SER A 45 -10.42 -16.95 -2.90
C SER A 45 -9.68 -16.11 -3.95
N GLU A 46 -10.27 -15.90 -5.13
CA GLU A 46 -9.69 -15.05 -6.18
C GLU A 46 -9.61 -13.59 -5.71
N LEU A 47 -10.66 -13.10 -5.04
CA LEU A 47 -10.67 -11.75 -4.48
C LEU A 47 -9.66 -11.60 -3.32
N ALA A 48 -9.54 -12.61 -2.45
CA ALA A 48 -8.54 -12.61 -1.38
C ALA A 48 -7.12 -12.49 -1.94
N GLN A 49 -6.81 -13.23 -3.01
CA GLN A 49 -5.52 -13.15 -3.69
C GLN A 49 -5.27 -11.76 -4.28
N ALA A 50 -6.26 -11.17 -4.95
CA ALA A 50 -6.15 -9.81 -5.49
C ALA A 50 -5.93 -8.75 -4.39
N ARG A 51 -6.47 -8.97 -3.19
CA ARG A 51 -6.24 -8.10 -2.02
C ARG A 51 -4.81 -8.23 -1.51
N LEU A 52 -4.24 -9.43 -1.46
CA LEU A 52 -2.83 -9.62 -1.11
C LEU A 52 -1.90 -8.91 -2.10
N GLU A 53 -2.15 -9.05 -3.41
CA GLU A 53 -1.39 -8.32 -4.45
C GLU A 53 -1.49 -6.79 -4.26
N SER A 54 -2.67 -6.29 -3.88
CA SER A 54 -2.88 -4.87 -3.58
C SER A 54 -2.09 -4.42 -2.33
N ALA A 55 -1.97 -5.28 -1.31
CA ALA A 55 -1.16 -5.03 -0.11
C ALA A 55 0.35 -5.01 -0.42
N GLU A 56 0.81 -5.85 -1.35
CA GLU A 56 2.20 -5.85 -1.82
C GLU A 56 2.55 -4.55 -2.55
N VAL A 57 1.67 -4.06 -3.42
CA VAL A 57 1.85 -2.76 -4.09
C VAL A 57 1.91 -1.62 -3.07
N ALA A 58 1.00 -1.60 -2.08
CA ALA A 58 1.02 -0.62 -1.00
C ALA A 58 2.33 -0.69 -0.19
N THR A 59 2.87 -1.90 0.05
CA THR A 59 4.16 -2.10 0.71
C THR A 59 5.32 -1.52 -0.11
N GLY A 60 5.34 -1.75 -1.42
CA GLY A 60 6.37 -1.21 -2.30
C GLY A 60 6.36 0.32 -2.35
N LEU A 61 5.17 0.93 -2.41
CA LEU A 61 5.02 2.39 -2.41
C LEU A 61 5.43 2.99 -1.06
N TYR A 62 4.97 2.41 0.06
CA TYR A 62 5.40 2.80 1.41
C TYR A 62 6.92 2.73 1.55
N GLY A 63 7.56 1.66 1.09
CA GLY A 63 9.01 1.49 1.15
C GLY A 63 9.76 2.49 0.30
N PHE A 64 9.26 2.82 -0.90
CA PHE A 64 9.86 3.81 -1.78
C PHE A 64 9.81 5.22 -1.17
N TYR A 65 8.65 5.63 -0.65
CA TYR A 65 8.49 6.97 -0.07
C TYR A 65 9.11 7.11 1.32
N GLY A 66 9.18 6.03 2.11
CA GLY A 66 9.87 6.05 3.41
C GLY A 66 11.40 6.04 3.33
N ALA A 67 11.97 5.74 2.15
CA ALA A 67 13.41 5.77 1.90
C ALA A 67 13.91 7.09 1.26
N LEU A 68 12.98 7.99 0.90
CA LEU A 68 13.24 9.35 0.39
C LEU A 68 13.59 10.31 1.54
#